data_AF-A0A498P072-F1
#
_entry.id   AF-A0A498P072-F1
#
_cell.length_a   1.000
_cell.length_b   1.000
_cell.length_c   1.000
_cell.angle_alpha   90.00
_cell.angle_beta   90.00
_cell.angle_gamma   90.00
#
_symmetry.space_group_name_H-M   'P 1'
#
loop_
_entity.id
_entity.type
_entity.pdbx_description
1 polymer ?
#
loop_
_entity_poly.entity_id
_entity_poly.type
_entity_poly.pdbx_seq_one_letter_code
_entity_poly.pdbx_strand_id
1 'polypeptide(L)'
;MLAVRAEDTQPVCQYVKEGFNLAYVNDSDVGLKTDLITINPTQIQREFKNLKKNPDPLVKRVSVYGNASLAMPAFAYTFCTALSVSVLKVLHPVRPQQPVVFFNPTYLRTLDRFWKSRGLKEVRLSSGFILISTALELCENVHVYGFWPFGNDLQDNPVPYHYYDQLSPHRYMHAMPEEFVRLLQLHSKGALTLHLQPCSSDNF
;
A
#
# COMPACT_ATOMS: atom_id res chain seq x y z
N MET A 1 -3.55 -6.50 -7.41
CA MET A 1 -2.88 -5.95 -6.21
C MET A 1 -2.34 -4.62 -6.58
N LEU A 2 -2.51 -3.57 -5.77
CA LEU A 2 -1.57 -2.47 -5.91
C LEU A 2 -0.23 -2.96 -5.37
N ALA A 3 0.84 -2.87 -6.15
CA ALA A 3 2.19 -3.16 -5.69
C ALA A 3 3.15 -2.12 -6.26
N VAL A 4 4.14 -1.74 -5.46
CA VAL A 4 5.22 -0.86 -5.91
C VAL A 4 6.50 -1.67 -5.83
N ARG A 5 7.21 -1.78 -6.96
CA ARG A 5 8.59 -2.27 -7.02
C ARG A 5 9.46 -1.04 -7.19
N ALA A 6 10.36 -0.80 -6.24
CA ALA A 6 11.28 0.31 -6.29
C ALA A 6 12.72 -0.18 -6.18
N GLU A 7 13.60 0.38 -7.01
CA GLU A 7 15.00 -0.02 -7.14
C GLU A 7 15.92 1.20 -7.17
N ASP A 8 17.07 1.05 -6.52
CA ASP A 8 18.13 2.04 -6.47
C ASP A 8 19.50 1.34 -6.31
N THR A 9 20.56 2.03 -6.72
CA THR A 9 21.95 1.74 -6.36
C THR A 9 22.27 2.11 -4.90
N GLN A 10 21.46 2.96 -4.26
CA GLN A 10 21.57 3.31 -2.84
C GLN A 10 20.94 2.26 -1.89
N PRO A 11 21.39 2.18 -0.63
CA PRO A 11 20.97 1.11 0.31
C PRO A 11 19.48 1.14 0.68
N VAL A 12 18.80 2.27 0.49
CA VAL A 12 17.43 2.51 0.98
C VAL A 12 16.40 1.74 0.15
N CYS A 13 16.63 1.59 -1.15
CA CYS A 13 15.71 0.92 -2.08
C CYS A 13 16.37 -0.22 -2.85
N GLN A 14 17.21 -1.02 -2.18
CA GLN A 14 17.82 -2.20 -2.79
C GLN A 14 16.75 -3.30 -2.95
N TYR A 15 15.89 -3.13 -3.96
CA TYR A 15 14.73 -3.96 -4.28
C TYR A 15 13.72 -4.03 -3.13
N VAL A 16 12.84 -3.02 -3.05
CA VAL A 16 11.73 -2.99 -2.10
C VAL A 16 10.44 -3.24 -2.85
N LYS A 17 9.73 -4.29 -2.46
CA LYS A 17 8.36 -4.52 -2.92
C LYS A 17 7.35 -4.19 -1.83
N GLU A 18 6.48 -3.25 -2.14
CA GLU A 18 5.47 -2.73 -1.24
C GLU A 18 4.09 -3.34 -1.53
N GLY A 19 3.48 -3.95 -0.51
CA GLY A 19 2.12 -4.48 -0.53
C GLY A 19 1.12 -3.60 0.23
N PHE A 20 -0.17 -3.83 0.00
CA PHE A 20 -1.22 -2.97 0.56
C PHE A 20 -2.25 -3.74 1.37
N ASN A 21 -2.65 -3.18 2.51
CA ASN A 21 -3.78 -3.63 3.34
C ASN A 21 -3.81 -5.15 3.60
N LEU A 22 -2.66 -5.74 3.97
CA LEU A 22 -2.54 -7.18 4.18
C LEU A 22 -3.17 -7.99 3.04
N ALA A 23 -2.91 -7.66 1.78
CA ALA A 23 -3.47 -8.37 0.64
C ALA A 23 -2.86 -9.78 0.49
N TYR A 24 -3.63 -10.75 -0.01
CA TYR A 24 -3.12 -12.13 -0.18
C TYR A 24 -2.04 -12.18 -1.25
N VAL A 25 -0.92 -12.85 -0.95
CA VAL A 25 0.16 -13.07 -1.91
C VAL A 25 -0.09 -14.37 -2.68
N ASN A 26 0.15 -14.34 -3.98
CA ASN A 26 0.24 -15.49 -4.86
C ASN A 26 1.51 -15.36 -5.70
N ASP A 27 2.04 -16.48 -6.20
CA ASP A 27 3.25 -16.50 -7.03
C ASP A 27 2.96 -16.11 -8.49
N SER A 28 1.77 -16.42 -9.00
CA SER A 28 1.40 -16.24 -10.40
C SER A 28 1.23 -14.79 -10.84
N ASP A 29 0.66 -13.93 -10.00
CA ASP A 29 0.25 -12.58 -10.43
C ASP A 29 0.98 -11.49 -9.67
N VAL A 30 1.23 -11.73 -8.39
CA VAL A 30 1.76 -10.69 -7.51
C VAL A 30 3.16 -10.98 -7.02
N GLY A 31 3.62 -12.23 -7.05
CA GLY A 31 4.91 -12.69 -6.55
C GLY A 31 4.99 -12.80 -5.01
N LEU A 32 5.94 -13.61 -4.51
CA LEU A 32 6.02 -13.99 -3.08
C LEU A 32 6.86 -13.03 -2.21
N LYS A 33 7.85 -12.33 -2.76
CA LYS A 33 8.67 -11.37 -1.99
C LYS A 33 7.80 -10.19 -1.56
N THR A 34 8.01 -9.66 -0.36
CA THR A 34 7.40 -8.43 0.16
C THR A 34 8.36 -7.88 1.21
N ASP A 35 8.77 -6.61 1.10
CA ASP A 35 9.74 -5.98 2.01
C ASP A 35 9.03 -4.97 2.93
N LEU A 36 7.95 -4.37 2.44
CA LEU A 36 7.05 -3.48 3.17
C LEU A 36 5.60 -3.85 2.86
N ILE A 37 4.72 -3.86 3.85
CA ILE A 37 3.28 -4.00 3.62
C ILE A 37 2.49 -3.05 4.51
N THR A 38 1.49 -2.38 3.93
CA THR A 38 0.63 -1.50 4.72
C THR A 38 -0.48 -2.28 5.41
N ILE A 39 -0.89 -1.78 6.58
CA ILE A 39 -2.06 -2.24 7.31
C ILE A 39 -2.94 -1.02 7.60
N ASN A 40 -4.17 -1.04 7.08
CA ASN A 40 -5.14 -0.02 7.42
C ASN A 40 -5.72 -0.29 8.82
N PRO A 41 -5.74 0.70 9.73
CA PRO A 41 -6.37 0.54 11.04
C PRO A 41 -7.83 0.06 10.97
N THR A 42 -8.61 0.46 9.96
CA THR A 42 -10.00 -0.02 9.81
C THR A 42 -10.08 -1.51 9.49
N GLN A 43 -9.06 -2.08 8.82
CA GLN A 43 -8.96 -3.52 8.60
C GLN A 43 -8.76 -4.26 9.92
N ILE A 44 -7.92 -3.72 10.81
CA ILE A 44 -7.73 -4.25 12.17
C ILE A 44 -9.06 -4.26 12.94
N GLN A 45 -9.80 -3.15 12.89
CA GLN A 45 -11.09 -3.04 13.54
C GLN A 45 -12.13 -4.03 12.98
N ARG A 46 -12.11 -4.28 11.67
CA ARG A 46 -13.07 -5.17 11.00
C ARG A 46 -12.76 -6.65 11.24
N GLU A 47 -11.52 -7.05 11.02
CA GLU A 47 -11.10 -8.47 10.92
C GLU A 47 -10.51 -9.01 12.21
N PHE A 48 -9.94 -8.13 13.06
CA PHE A 48 -9.23 -8.52 14.28
C PHE A 48 -9.86 -7.86 15.53
N LYS A 49 -11.20 -7.88 15.60
CA LYS A 49 -12.01 -7.24 16.66
C LYS A 49 -11.56 -7.57 18.10
N ASN A 50 -11.06 -8.79 18.29
CA ASN A 50 -10.63 -9.31 19.59
C ASN A 50 -9.11 -9.30 19.78
N LEU A 51 -8.37 -8.47 19.02
CA LEU A 51 -6.89 -8.45 19.01
C LEU A 51 -6.25 -8.46 20.41
N LYS A 52 -6.82 -7.73 21.37
CA LYS A 52 -6.29 -7.67 22.75
C LYS A 52 -6.46 -8.98 23.54
N LYS A 53 -7.46 -9.81 23.19
CA LYS A 53 -7.76 -11.08 23.86
C LYS A 53 -7.20 -12.27 23.10
N ASN A 54 -7.23 -12.24 21.77
CA ASN A 54 -6.73 -13.29 20.90
C ASN A 54 -5.93 -12.67 19.74
N PRO A 55 -4.60 -12.59 19.86
CA PRO A 55 -3.75 -12.04 18.82
C PRO A 55 -3.42 -13.01 17.69
N ASP A 56 -3.63 -14.31 17.89
CA ASP A 56 -3.15 -15.37 16.99
C ASP A 56 -3.61 -15.20 15.52
N PRO A 57 -4.85 -14.77 15.23
CA PRO A 57 -5.26 -14.55 13.84
C PRO A 57 -4.41 -13.48 13.14
N LEU A 58 -4.07 -12.40 13.83
CA LEU A 58 -3.21 -11.35 13.25
C LEU A 58 -1.78 -11.86 13.09
N VAL A 59 -1.23 -12.53 14.10
CA VAL A 59 0.11 -13.12 14.06
C VAL A 59 0.23 -14.08 12.87
N LYS A 60 -0.75 -14.96 12.67
CA LYS A 60 -0.82 -15.87 11.52
C LYS A 60 -0.99 -15.11 10.20
N ARG A 61 -1.76 -14.02 10.18
CA ARG A 61 -1.96 -13.24 8.94
C ARG A 61 -0.68 -12.56 8.48
N VAL A 62 0.13 -12.03 9.40
CA VAL A 62 1.37 -11.30 9.07
C VAL A 62 2.58 -12.21 8.86
N SER A 63 2.52 -13.46 9.32
CA SER A 63 3.64 -14.40 9.22
C SER A 63 4.00 -14.77 7.77
N VAL A 64 3.03 -14.71 6.86
CA VAL A 64 3.24 -14.99 5.43
C VAL A 64 4.18 -13.99 4.76
N TYR A 65 4.39 -12.81 5.36
CA TYR A 65 5.30 -11.77 4.85
C TYR A 65 6.69 -11.86 5.47
N GLY A 66 7.01 -12.94 6.20
CA GLY A 66 8.33 -13.12 6.82
C GLY A 66 8.69 -11.98 7.78
N ASN A 67 9.78 -11.27 7.48
CA ASN A 67 10.30 -10.13 8.24
C ASN A 67 9.97 -8.77 7.60
N ALA A 68 9.06 -8.73 6.62
CA ALA A 68 8.64 -7.49 5.98
C ALA A 68 8.15 -6.45 7.00
N SER A 69 8.53 -5.19 6.81
CA SER A 69 8.05 -4.10 7.66
C SER A 69 6.53 -3.91 7.51
N LEU A 70 5.83 -3.71 8.62
CA LEU A 70 4.38 -3.50 8.66
C LEU A 70 4.09 -2.00 8.85
N ALA A 71 3.74 -1.31 7.77
CA ALA A 71 3.49 0.14 7.80
C ALA A 71 2.03 0.49 8.14
N MET A 72 1.83 1.37 9.13
CA MET A 72 0.49 1.82 9.52
C MET A 72 0.38 3.35 9.55
N PRO A 73 -0.73 3.93 9.07
CA PRO A 73 -1.02 5.37 9.23
C PRO A 73 -1.56 5.68 10.64
N ALA A 74 -0.76 5.41 11.68
CA ALA A 74 -1.16 5.53 13.09
C ALA A 74 -1.62 6.93 13.50
N PHE A 75 -1.13 7.96 12.80
CA PHE A 75 -1.38 9.37 13.13
C PHE A 75 -2.20 10.10 12.06
N ALA A 76 -2.87 9.36 11.16
CA ALA A 76 -3.74 9.97 10.16
C ALA A 76 -5.09 10.43 10.75
N TYR A 77 -5.63 9.67 11.72
CA TYR A 77 -6.82 10.05 12.49
C TYR A 77 -6.66 9.59 13.95
N THR A 78 -7.37 10.23 14.88
CA THR A 78 -7.30 9.92 16.32
C THR A 78 -7.63 8.45 16.62
N PHE A 79 -8.64 7.88 15.94
CA PHE A 79 -9.02 6.48 16.12
C PHE A 79 -7.96 5.49 15.61
N CYS A 80 -7.12 5.90 14.65
CA CYS A 80 -6.06 5.04 14.10
C CYS A 80 -4.96 4.75 15.12
N THR A 81 -4.68 5.69 16.03
CA THR A 81 -3.57 5.58 16.98
C THR A 81 -3.74 4.40 17.92
N ALA A 82 -4.92 4.26 18.55
CA ALA A 82 -5.16 3.18 19.51
C ALA A 82 -5.07 1.78 18.86
N LEU A 83 -5.57 1.65 17.63
CA LEU A 83 -5.51 0.39 16.87
C LEU A 83 -4.07 0.05 16.48
N SER A 84 -3.33 1.02 15.93
CA SER A 84 -1.95 0.81 15.47
C SER A 84 -0.99 0.51 16.63
N VAL A 85 -1.15 1.20 17.77
CA VAL A 85 -0.38 0.91 18.99
C VAL A 85 -0.73 -0.48 19.54
N SER A 86 -2.00 -0.91 19.45
CA SER A 86 -2.38 -2.26 19.87
C SER A 86 -1.72 -3.33 19.00
N VAL A 87 -1.65 -3.13 17.68
CA VAL A 87 -0.92 -4.00 16.75
C VAL A 87 0.57 -4.09 17.13
N LEU A 88 1.24 -2.95 17.32
CA LEU A 88 2.64 -2.91 17.74
C LEU A 88 2.86 -3.70 19.04
N LYS A 89 2.03 -3.47 20.07
CA LYS A 89 2.16 -4.14 21.37
C LYS A 89 1.98 -5.66 21.30
N VAL A 90 1.11 -6.12 20.41
CA VAL A 90 0.85 -7.55 20.21
C VAL A 90 1.96 -8.21 19.39
N LEU A 91 2.44 -7.57 18.33
CA LEU A 91 3.39 -8.18 17.41
C LEU A 91 4.83 -8.08 17.90
N HIS A 92 5.22 -6.99 18.55
CA HIS A 92 6.61 -6.76 18.98
C HIS A 92 7.19 -7.90 19.84
N PRO A 93 6.48 -8.46 20.84
CA PRO A 93 7.00 -9.57 21.64
C PRO A 93 7.08 -10.91 20.88
N VAL A 94 6.23 -11.12 19.86
CA VAL A 94 6.06 -12.41 19.18
C VAL A 94 6.86 -12.47 17.87
N ARG A 95 7.04 -11.34 17.20
CA ARG A 95 7.75 -11.20 15.92
C ARG A 95 8.70 -10.00 15.94
N PRO A 96 9.72 -9.97 16.82
CA PRO A 96 10.60 -8.81 16.99
C PRO A 96 11.40 -8.45 15.72
N GLN A 97 11.60 -9.42 14.82
CA GLN A 97 12.29 -9.21 13.54
C GLN A 97 11.39 -8.65 12.44
N GLN A 98 10.08 -8.50 12.69
CA GLN A 98 9.12 -7.94 11.76
C GLN A 98 8.63 -6.58 12.30
N PRO A 99 9.30 -5.47 11.95
CA PRO A 99 9.04 -4.19 12.58
C PRO A 99 7.68 -3.63 12.18
N VAL A 100 6.95 -3.06 13.15
CA VAL A 100 5.76 -2.25 12.89
C VAL A 100 6.18 -0.79 12.86
N VAL A 101 6.01 -0.14 11.70
CA VAL A 101 6.45 1.24 11.45
C VAL A 101 5.25 2.14 11.20
N PHE A 102 5.36 3.40 11.60
CA PHE A 102 4.28 4.38 11.45
C PHE A 102 4.67 5.51 10.50
N PHE A 103 3.76 5.88 9.61
CA PHE A 103 3.96 7.05 8.75
C PHE A 103 4.10 8.32 9.59
N ASN A 104 5.12 9.12 9.27
CA ASN A 104 5.36 10.38 9.96
C ASN A 104 4.19 11.36 9.71
N PRO A 105 3.55 11.93 10.76
CA PRO A 105 2.39 12.80 10.59
C PRO A 105 2.71 14.11 9.86
N THR A 106 3.94 14.62 10.00
CA THR A 106 4.39 15.79 9.25
C THR A 106 4.54 15.46 7.77
N TYR A 107 5.11 14.29 7.45
CA TYR A 107 5.20 13.81 6.07
C TYR A 107 3.81 13.72 5.43
N LEU A 108 2.87 13.04 6.08
CA LEU A 108 1.50 12.89 5.56
C LEU A 108 0.82 14.24 5.28
N ARG A 109 0.98 15.23 6.18
CA ARG A 109 0.42 16.58 5.97
C ARG A 109 1.11 17.34 4.84
N THR A 110 2.43 17.21 4.71
CA THR A 110 3.19 17.88 3.65
C THR A 110 2.83 17.29 2.29
N LEU A 111 2.74 15.97 2.21
CA LEU A 111 2.35 15.25 1.00
C LEU A 111 0.93 15.61 0.55
N ASP A 112 -0.04 15.62 1.48
CA ASP A 112 -1.42 16.05 1.22
C ASP A 112 -1.47 17.49 0.66
N ARG A 113 -0.75 18.44 1.28
CA ARG A 113 -0.67 19.82 0.80
C ARG A 113 -0.03 19.93 -0.58
N PHE A 114 1.05 19.17 -0.82
CA PHE A 114 1.76 19.16 -2.10
C PHE A 114 0.83 18.75 -3.24
N TRP A 115 0.07 17.68 -3.05
CA TRP A 115 -0.82 17.18 -4.09
C TRP A 115 -2.09 18.02 -4.25
N LYS A 116 -2.65 18.56 -3.15
CA LYS A 116 -3.77 19.51 -3.23
C LYS A 116 -3.41 20.78 -4.00
N SER A 117 -2.18 21.27 -3.83
CA SER A 117 -1.68 22.41 -4.64
C SER A 117 -1.59 22.09 -6.14
N ARG A 118 -1.61 20.80 -6.51
CA ARG A 118 -1.62 20.27 -7.89
C ARG A 118 -3.02 19.80 -8.31
N GLY A 119 -4.05 20.32 -7.65
CA GLY A 119 -5.44 20.15 -8.06
C GLY A 119 -6.09 18.83 -7.64
N LEU A 120 -5.44 18.04 -6.78
CA LEU A 120 -6.10 16.96 -6.05
C LEU A 120 -7.07 17.54 -5.00
N LYS A 121 -8.23 16.92 -4.81
CA LYS A 121 -9.37 17.47 -4.03
C LYS A 121 -10.02 16.45 -3.09
N GLU A 122 -9.39 15.30 -2.92
CA GLU A 122 -9.78 14.27 -1.97
C GLU A 122 -9.75 14.76 -0.52
N VAL A 123 -10.51 14.06 0.32
CA VAL A 123 -10.42 14.23 1.77
C VAL A 123 -9.05 13.76 2.25
N ARG A 124 -8.56 12.63 1.70
CA ARG A 124 -7.28 12.02 2.04
C ARG A 124 -6.74 11.23 0.84
N LEU A 125 -5.43 11.30 0.62
CA LEU A 125 -4.73 10.42 -0.33
C LEU A 125 -4.91 8.93 0.03
N SER A 126 -5.03 8.08 -0.98
CA SER A 126 -5.04 6.63 -0.78
C SER A 126 -3.71 6.14 -0.21
N SER A 127 -3.73 5.01 0.52
CA SER A 127 -2.49 4.35 0.97
C SER A 127 -1.57 4.07 -0.22
N GLY A 128 -2.17 3.69 -1.35
CA GLY A 128 -1.51 3.48 -2.63
C GLY A 128 -0.65 4.63 -3.08
N PHE A 129 -1.29 5.78 -3.20
CA PHE A 129 -0.67 6.98 -3.70
C PHE A 129 0.36 7.56 -2.72
N ILE A 130 0.15 7.38 -1.40
CA ILE A 130 1.14 7.73 -0.37
C ILE A 130 2.42 6.91 -0.54
N LEU A 131 2.31 5.59 -0.69
CA LEU A 131 3.47 4.71 -0.86
C LEU A 131 4.21 4.99 -2.17
N ILE A 132 3.49 5.13 -3.29
CA ILE A 132 4.11 5.50 -4.57
C ILE A 132 4.84 6.84 -4.47
N SER A 133 4.24 7.84 -3.81
CA SER A 133 4.91 9.13 -3.60
C SER A 133 6.16 8.99 -2.74
N THR A 134 6.11 8.15 -1.70
CA THR A 134 7.25 7.86 -0.83
C THR A 134 8.37 7.20 -1.63
N ALA A 135 8.06 6.20 -2.45
CA ALA A 135 9.02 5.52 -3.31
C ALA A 135 9.67 6.47 -4.32
N LEU A 136 8.92 7.42 -4.89
CA LEU A 136 9.46 8.45 -5.80
C LEU A 136 10.43 9.42 -5.12
N GLU A 137 10.31 9.62 -3.81
CA GLU A 137 11.21 10.47 -3.03
C GLU A 137 12.48 9.73 -2.58
N LEU A 138 12.44 8.39 -2.56
CA LEU A 138 13.50 7.55 -1.97
C LEU A 138 14.28 6.72 -2.98
N CYS A 139 13.73 6.45 -4.16
CA CYS A 139 14.26 5.47 -5.10
C CYS A 139 14.37 6.04 -6.52
N GLU A 140 15.37 5.58 -7.28
CA GLU A 140 15.59 6.02 -8.67
C GLU A 140 14.56 5.45 -9.66
N ASN A 141 14.27 4.15 -9.56
CA ASN A 141 13.38 3.44 -10.48
C ASN A 141 12.14 2.95 -9.76
N VAL A 142 10.97 3.47 -10.12
CA VAL A 142 9.69 3.12 -9.50
C VAL A 142 8.76 2.49 -10.53
N HIS A 143 8.42 1.23 -10.32
CA HIS A 143 7.44 0.46 -11.10
C HIS A 143 6.18 0.22 -10.28
N VAL A 144 5.05 0.64 -10.80
CA VAL A 144 3.74 0.55 -10.13
C VAL A 144 2.88 -0.45 -10.87
N TYR A 145 2.35 -1.42 -10.14
CA TYR A 145 1.50 -2.50 -10.65
C TYR A 145 0.12 -2.43 -10.00
N GLY A 146 -0.93 -2.63 -10.79
CA GLY A 146 -2.31 -2.78 -10.30
C GLY A 146 -2.89 -1.56 -9.56
N PHE A 147 -2.36 -0.35 -9.82
CA PHE A 147 -3.09 0.89 -9.55
C PHE A 147 -4.12 1.10 -10.67
N TRP A 148 -5.30 0.51 -10.51
CA TRP A 148 -6.40 0.60 -11.47
C TRP A 148 -7.72 0.86 -10.76
N PRO A 149 -8.20 2.12 -10.71
CA PRO A 149 -9.38 2.48 -9.94
C PRO A 149 -10.70 2.35 -10.71
N PHE A 150 -10.70 1.62 -11.83
CA PHE A 150 -11.85 1.49 -12.73
C PHE A 150 -12.43 0.06 -12.68
N GLY A 151 -13.73 -0.06 -12.95
CA GLY A 151 -14.45 -1.33 -12.90
C GLY A 151 -14.30 -2.22 -14.12
N ASN A 152 -13.65 -1.71 -15.18
CA ASN A 152 -13.41 -2.41 -16.43
C ASN A 152 -11.94 -2.27 -16.80
N ASP A 153 -11.35 -3.27 -17.47
CA ASP A 153 -10.00 -3.18 -18.02
C ASP A 153 -9.98 -2.36 -19.34
N LEU A 154 -8.81 -2.31 -19.98
CA LEU A 154 -8.61 -1.61 -21.24
C LEU A 154 -9.32 -2.27 -22.45
N GLN A 155 -9.81 -3.51 -22.28
CA GLN A 155 -10.59 -4.27 -23.25
C GLN A 155 -12.09 -4.28 -22.91
N ASP A 156 -12.50 -3.46 -21.95
CA ASP A 156 -13.87 -3.34 -21.42
C ASP A 156 -14.41 -4.58 -20.67
N ASN A 157 -13.52 -5.50 -20.26
CA ASN A 157 -13.94 -6.61 -19.41
C ASN A 157 -14.11 -6.15 -17.96
N PRO A 158 -15.15 -6.60 -17.23
CA PRO A 158 -15.30 -6.28 -15.81
C PRO A 158 -14.13 -6.79 -14.96
N VAL A 159 -13.61 -5.94 -14.08
CA VAL A 159 -12.53 -6.25 -13.14
C VAL A 159 -13.00 -5.97 -11.72
N PRO A 160 -12.76 -6.90 -10.76
CA PRO A 160 -13.10 -6.66 -9.36
C PRO A 160 -12.23 -5.55 -8.77
N TYR A 161 -12.78 -4.79 -7.82
CA TYR A 161 -12.07 -3.69 -7.18
C TYR A 161 -10.80 -4.15 -6.43
N HIS A 162 -10.89 -5.30 -5.74
CA HIS A 162 -9.74 -5.99 -5.20
C HIS A 162 -9.58 -7.34 -5.89
N TYR A 163 -8.33 -7.75 -6.11
CA TYR A 163 -8.01 -9.04 -6.72
C TYR A 163 -8.18 -10.23 -5.76
N TYR A 164 -8.42 -9.99 -4.46
CA TYR A 164 -8.44 -11.02 -3.41
C TYR A 164 -9.72 -11.02 -2.55
N ASP A 165 -10.63 -10.07 -2.77
CA ASP A 165 -11.90 -10.02 -2.07
C ASP A 165 -12.99 -9.35 -2.94
N GLN A 166 -14.22 -9.36 -2.44
CA GLN A 166 -15.39 -8.78 -3.11
C GLN A 166 -15.81 -7.42 -2.51
N LEU A 167 -14.89 -6.73 -1.82
CA LEU A 167 -15.19 -5.43 -1.21
C LEU A 167 -15.27 -4.34 -2.26
N SER A 168 -16.10 -3.34 -1.97
CA SER A 168 -16.26 -2.15 -2.81
C SER A 168 -15.39 -0.98 -2.33
N PRO A 169 -15.00 -0.05 -3.21
CA PRO A 169 -14.24 1.13 -2.84
C PRO A 169 -15.01 2.02 -1.87
N HIS A 170 -14.31 2.58 -0.88
CA HIS A 170 -14.79 3.75 -0.15
C HIS A 170 -14.63 5.01 -1.01
N ARG A 171 -15.61 5.26 -1.88
CA ARG A 171 -15.59 6.35 -2.87
C ARG A 171 -15.58 7.78 -2.30
N TYR A 172 -15.83 7.94 -1.00
CA TYR A 172 -15.94 9.27 -0.37
C TYR A 172 -14.62 9.80 0.19
N MET A 173 -13.65 8.93 0.50
CA MET A 173 -12.42 9.34 1.19
C MET A 173 -11.31 9.73 0.22
N HIS A 174 -11.24 9.04 -0.92
CA HIS A 174 -10.15 9.12 -1.87
C HIS A 174 -10.67 9.49 -3.26
N ALA A 175 -9.88 10.25 -4.01
CA ALA A 175 -10.13 10.58 -5.41
C ALA A 175 -9.24 9.67 -6.29
N MET A 176 -9.44 8.35 -6.18
CA MET A 176 -8.56 7.35 -6.80
C MET A 176 -8.43 7.51 -8.34
N PRO A 177 -9.49 7.83 -9.10
CA PRO A 177 -9.36 8.15 -10.52
C PRO A 177 -8.45 9.36 -10.78
N GLU A 178 -8.56 10.42 -9.98
CA GLU A 178 -7.74 11.62 -10.08
C GLU A 178 -6.28 11.35 -9.67
N GLU A 179 -6.07 10.54 -8.63
CA GLU A 179 -4.76 10.01 -8.25
C GLU A 179 -4.13 9.23 -9.41
N PHE A 180 -4.89 8.34 -10.07
CA PHE A 180 -4.43 7.61 -11.25
C PHE A 180 -4.01 8.55 -12.39
N VAL A 181 -4.77 9.62 -12.66
CA VAL A 181 -4.38 10.62 -13.66
C VAL A 181 -3.04 11.27 -13.30
N ARG A 182 -2.75 11.53 -12.02
CA ARG A 182 -1.43 12.05 -11.60
C ARG A 182 -0.32 11.03 -11.81
N LEU A 183 -0.56 9.77 -11.49
CA LEU A 183 0.40 8.69 -11.77
C LEU A 183 0.65 8.55 -13.28
N LEU A 184 -0.39 8.64 -14.11
CA LEU A 184 -0.27 8.57 -15.56
C LEU A 184 0.53 9.75 -16.13
N GLN A 185 0.36 10.95 -15.58
CA GLN A 185 1.17 12.12 -15.92
C GLN A 185 2.63 11.99 -15.51
N LEU A 186 2.91 11.32 -14.39
CA LEU A 186 4.29 11.00 -13.98
C LEU A 186 4.90 9.94 -14.89
N HIS A 187 4.10 8.93 -15.27
CA HIS A 187 4.51 7.90 -16.21
C HIS A 187 4.90 8.47 -17.57
N SER A 188 4.07 9.34 -18.15
CA SER A 188 4.37 9.97 -19.44
C SER A 188 5.60 10.87 -19.43
N LYS A 189 6.05 11.30 -18.25
CA LYS A 189 7.28 12.08 -18.05
C LYS A 189 8.50 11.22 -17.71
N GLY A 190 8.36 9.91 -17.64
CA GLY A 190 9.43 8.99 -17.26
C GLY A 190 9.80 9.02 -15.78
N ALA A 191 8.99 9.63 -14.91
CA ALA A 191 9.26 9.66 -13.46
C ALA A 191 8.92 8.33 -12.77
N LEU A 192 8.06 7.52 -13.38
CA LEU A 192 7.73 6.15 -12.95
C LEU A 192 7.24 5.31 -14.12
N THR A 193 7.16 4.00 -13.94
CA THR A 193 6.53 3.09 -14.91
C THR A 193 5.21 2.56 -14.34
N LEU A 194 4.08 2.87 -14.99
CA LEU A 194 2.80 2.20 -14.69
C LEU A 194 2.66 0.96 -15.56
N HIS A 195 2.51 -0.20 -14.92
CA HIS A 195 2.20 -1.47 -15.59
C HIS A 195 0.69 -1.69 -15.57
N LEU A 196 0.06 -1.53 -16.73
CA LEU A 196 -1.40 -1.62 -16.92
C LEU A 196 -1.82 -2.86 -17.72
N GLN A 197 -0.87 -3.70 -18.12
CA GLN A 197 -1.09 -4.91 -18.91
C GLN A 197 -0.49 -6.13 -18.19
N PRO A 198 -0.91 -7.35 -18.55
CA PRO A 198 -0.25 -8.57 -18.07
C PRO A 198 1.26 -8.50 -18.31
N CYS A 199 2.04 -8.95 -17.33
CA CYS A 199 3.49 -9.04 -17.50
C CYS A 199 3.83 -10.17 -18.47
N SER A 200 4.82 -9.95 -19.33
CA SER A 200 5.39 -11.01 -20.17
C SER A 200 6.23 -11.96 -19.32
N SER A 201 6.21 -13.25 -19.63
CA SER A 201 6.97 -14.31 -18.94
C SER A 201 8.50 -14.09 -18.96
N ASP A 202 8.99 -13.24 -19.87
CA ASP A 202 10.41 -13.17 -20.24
C ASP A 202 11.23 -12.10 -19.48
N ASN A 203 10.67 -11.41 -18.48
CA ASN A 203 11.32 -10.26 -17.82
C ASN A 203 11.35 -10.32 -16.27
N PHE A 204 11.47 -11.50 -15.68
CA PHE A 204 11.68 -11.67 -14.22
C PHE A 204 12.88 -12.56 -13.91
#